data_AF-A0A497VKA2-F1
#
_entry.id   AF-A0A497VKA2-F1
#
_cell.length_a   1.000
_cell.length_b   1.000
_cell.length_c   1.000
_cell.angle_alpha   90.00
_cell.angle_beta   90.00
_cell.angle_gamma   90.00
#
_symmetry.space_group_name_H-M   'P 1'
#
loop_
_entity.id
_entity.type
_entity.pdbx_description
1 polymer ?
#
loop_
_entity_poly.entity_id
_entity_poly.type
_entity_poly.pdbx_seq_one_letter_code
_entity_poly.pdbx_strand_id
1 'polypeptide(L)' 'MQATLYSHRLKTAVQHIVVELGLTLSIDDETSEVSLSDNEATIRETASLLDVQIIIQKAENATTVTFYR' A
#
# COMPACT_ATOMS: atom_id res chain seq x y z
N MET A 1 -19.44 0.68 -9.89
CA MET A 1 -18.04 0.37 -10.30
C MET A 1 -17.26 0.15 -9.02
N GLN A 2 -16.56 -0.97 -8.88
CA GLN A 2 -15.71 -1.22 -7.70
C GLN A 2 -14.44 -0.36 -7.83
N ALA A 3 -14.16 0.49 -6.84
CA ALA A 3 -12.95 1.30 -6.87
C ALA A 3 -11.72 0.37 -6.77
N THR A 4 -10.75 0.54 -7.68
CA THR A 4 -9.62 -0.37 -7.83
C THR A 4 -8.31 0.36 -7.54
N LEU A 5 -7.39 -0.31 -6.83
CA LEU A 5 -6.05 0.21 -6.60
C LEU A 5 -5.20 0.05 -7.88
N TYR A 6 -4.76 1.17 -8.44
CA TYR A 6 -3.93 1.15 -9.64
C TYR A 6 -2.45 0.92 -9.27
N SER A 7 -1.90 -0.23 -9.65
CA SER A 7 -0.51 -0.64 -9.36
C SER A 7 0.53 0.42 -9.73
N HIS A 8 0.40 1.03 -10.92
CA HIS A 8 1.33 2.07 -11.38
C HIS A 8 1.33 3.33 -10.49
N ARG A 9 0.18 3.70 -9.91
CA ARG A 9 0.09 4.89 -9.03
C ARG A 9 0.65 4.58 -7.65
N LEU A 10 0.32 3.40 -7.11
CA LEU A 10 0.87 2.94 -5.85
C LEU A 10 2.40 2.88 -5.92
N LYS A 11 2.94 2.26 -6.98
CA LYS A 11 4.38 2.16 -7.21
C LYS A 11 5.06 3.52 -7.16
N THR A 12 4.55 4.50 -7.92
CA THR A 12 5.16 5.85 -7.96
C THR A 12 5.17 6.51 -6.59
N ALA A 13 4.08 6.40 -5.83
CA ALA A 13 4.00 6.97 -4.49
C ALA A 13 4.98 6.29 -3.51
N VAL A 14 5.01 4.96 -3.49
CA VAL A 14 5.91 4.18 -2.62
C VAL A 14 7.37 4.43 -2.99
N GLN A 15 7.71 4.48 -4.28
CA GLN A 15 9.06 4.77 -4.74
C GLN A 15 9.53 6.14 -4.24
N HIS A 16 8.71 7.18 -4.43
CA HIS A 16 9.13 8.52 -4.03
C HIS A 16 9.26 8.66 -2.50
N ILE A 17 8.25 8.18 -1.75
CA ILE A 17 8.21 8.40 -0.30
C ILE A 17 9.18 7.47 0.45
N VAL A 18 9.18 6.18 0.11
CA VAL A 18 9.91 5.16 0.89
C VAL A 18 11.33 4.98 0.36
N VAL A 19 11.52 4.94 -0.95
CA VAL A 19 12.83 4.68 -1.55
C VAL A 19 13.66 5.94 -1.69
N GLU A 20 13.09 7.02 -2.24
CA GLU A 20 13.82 8.24 -2.56
C GLU A 20 13.96 9.17 -1.34
N LEU A 21 12.87 9.40 -0.59
CA LEU A 21 12.90 10.23 0.62
C LEU A 21 13.31 9.46 1.88
N GLY A 22 13.29 8.13 1.86
CA GLY A 22 13.66 7.30 3.01
C GLY A 22 12.65 7.35 4.17
N LEU A 23 11.38 7.69 3.90
CA LEU A 23 10.33 7.82 4.90
C LEU A 23 9.51 6.53 5.03
N THR A 24 8.90 6.32 6.19
CA THR A 24 7.87 5.28 6.35
C THR A 24 6.53 5.82 5.85
N LEU A 25 5.82 5.03 5.04
CA LEU A 25 4.48 5.35 4.54
C LEU A 25 3.48 4.39 5.17
N SER A 26 2.46 4.91 5.84
CA SER A 26 1.33 4.12 6.31
C SER A 26 0.04 4.63 5.65
N ILE A 27 -0.77 3.71 5.14
CA ILE A 27 -2.07 3.99 4.53
C ILE A 27 -3.13 3.06 5.13
N ASP A 28 -4.34 3.57 5.30
CA ASP A 28 -5.51 2.80 5.72
C ASP A 28 -6.70 3.04 4.79
N ASP A 29 -7.67 2.14 4.81
CA ASP A 29 -8.90 2.22 4.00
C ASP A 29 -10.17 2.51 4.81
N GLU A 30 -10.07 3.01 6.05
CA GLU A 30 -11.23 3.18 6.95
C GLU A 30 -12.38 4.01 6.32
N THR A 31 -12.03 5.05 5.58
CA THR A 31 -13.00 5.91 4.86
C THR A 31 -12.84 5.85 3.34
N SER A 32 -12.16 4.82 2.82
CA SER A 32 -11.83 4.68 1.41
C SER A 32 -12.86 3.80 0.68
N GLU A 33 -13.19 4.17 -0.55
CA GLU A 33 -13.97 3.27 -1.44
C GLU A 33 -13.12 2.11 -1.98
N VAL A 34 -11.79 2.19 -1.86
CA VAL A 34 -10.83 1.16 -2.28
C VAL A 34 -10.42 0.33 -1.07
N SER A 35 -10.76 -0.97 -1.09
CA SER A 35 -10.33 -1.96 -0.12
C SER A 35 -8.87 -2.34 -0.33
N LEU A 36 -8.00 -2.10 0.65
CA LEU A 36 -6.61 -2.57 0.64
C LEU A 36 -6.52 -4.08 0.82
N SER A 37 -7.48 -4.68 1.54
CA SER A 37 -7.56 -6.14 1.70
C SER A 37 -7.80 -6.87 0.38
N ASP A 38 -8.67 -6.34 -0.48
CA ASP A 38 -8.95 -6.90 -1.80
C ASP A 38 -7.78 -6.71 -2.77
N ASN A 39 -6.92 -5.73 -2.51
CA ASN A 39 -5.77 -5.37 -3.35
C ASN A 39 -4.43 -5.84 -2.76
N GLU A 40 -4.44 -6.75 -1.78
CA GLU A 40 -3.23 -7.24 -1.08
C GLU A 40 -2.17 -7.80 -2.04
N ALA A 41 -2.59 -8.53 -3.09
CA ALA A 41 -1.67 -9.08 -4.07
C ALA A 41 -0.88 -7.98 -4.80
N THR A 42 -1.58 -6.95 -5.28
CA THR A 42 -0.99 -5.78 -5.95
C THR A 42 -0.02 -5.02 -5.03
N ILE A 43 -0.39 -4.90 -3.75
CA ILE A 43 0.43 -4.24 -2.72
C ILE A 43 1.74 -5.02 -2.49
N ARG A 44 1.64 -6.36 -2.35
CA ARG A 44 2.80 -7.25 -2.19
C ARG A 44 3.71 -7.24 -3.41
N GLU A 45 3.14 -7.28 -4.61
CA GLU A 45 3.90 -7.19 -5.86
C GLU A 45 4.66 -5.85 -5.94
N THR A 46 3.99 -4.75 -5.62
CA THR A 46 4.61 -3.41 -5.63
C THR A 46 5.76 -3.33 -4.64
N ALA A 47 5.57 -3.86 -3.43
CA ALA A 47 6.62 -3.92 -2.41
C ALA A 47 7.83 -4.73 -2.89
N SER A 48 7.57 -5.90 -3.49
CA SER A 48 8.62 -6.76 -4.05
C SER A 48 9.37 -6.11 -5.21
N LEU A 49 8.68 -5.36 -6.09
CA LEU A 49 9.30 -4.67 -7.22
C LEU A 49 10.23 -3.53 -6.78
N LEU A 50 9.96 -2.92 -5.63
CA LEU A 50 10.70 -1.78 -5.09
C LEU A 50 11.72 -2.18 -4.01
N ASP A 51 11.81 -3.46 -3.68
CA ASP A 51 12.64 -3.99 -2.59
C ASP A 51 12.37 -3.26 -1.25
N VAL A 52 11.08 -3.10 -0.92
CA VAL A 52 10.62 -2.50 0.33
C VAL A 52 9.85 -3.52 1.18
N GLN A 53 9.99 -3.40 2.49
CA GLN A 53 9.25 -4.22 3.44
C GLN A 53 7.84 -3.68 3.62
N ILE A 54 6.91 -4.59 3.96
CA ILE A 54 5.53 -4.23 4.29
C ILE A 54 5.02 -4.98 5.52
N ILE A 55 4.18 -4.28 6.28
CA ILE A 55 3.32 -4.86 7.31
C ILE A 55 1.87 -4.59 6.89
N ILE A 56 1.04 -5.62 6.91
CA ILE A 56 -0.40 -5.52 6.63
C ILE A 56 -1.14 -5.89 7.91
N GLN A 57 -1.92 -4.96 8.45
CA GLN A 57 -2.75 -5.16 9.63
C GLN A 57 -4.21 -5.09 9.20
N LYS A 58 -4.96 -6.16 9.49
CA LYS A 58 -6.40 -6.23 9.21
C LYS A 58 -7.15 -6.08 10.53
N ALA A 59 -7.92 -5.01 10.68
CA ALA A 59 -8.86 -4.77 11.76
C ALA A 59 -10.30 -5.00 11.27
N GLU A 60 -11.29 -4.98 12.17
CA GLU A 60 -12.69 -5.21 11.82
C GLU A 60 -13.27 -4.15 10.86
N ASN A 61 -12.78 -2.91 10.94
CA ASN A 61 -13.27 -1.75 10.19
C ASN A 61 -12.32 -1.25 9.10
N ALA A 62 -11.04 -1.63 9.14
CA ALA A 62 -10.03 -1.12 8.22
C ALA A 62 -8.84 -2.08 8.07
N THR A 63 -8.18 -2.01 6.93
CA THR A 63 -6.87 -2.57 6.68
C THR A 63 -5.85 -1.45 6.63
N THR A 64 -4.76 -1.58 7.36
CA THR A 64 -3.62 -0.67 7.31
C THR A 64 -2.44 -1.37 6.66
N VAL A 65 -1.77 -0.69 5.74
CA VAL A 65 -0.51 -1.13 5.12
C VAL A 65 0.58 -0.13 5.43
N THR A 66 1.66 -0.61 6.02
CA THR A 66 2.86 0.18 6.30
C THR A 66 4.00 -0.30 5.41
N PHE A 67 4.61 0.63 4.67
CA PHE A 67 5.77 0.41 3.81
C PHE A 67 7.01 1.08 4.43
N TYR A 68 8.13 0.35 4.46
CA TYR A 68 9.39 0.82 5.03
C TYR A 68 10.58 0.07 4.42
N ARG A 69 11.80 0.57 4.65
CA ARG A 69 13.04 -0.14 4.32
C ARG A 69 13.50 -1.02 5.47
#